data_AF-A0A6V7M7J1-F1
#
_entry.id   AF-A0A6V7M7J1-F1
#
_cell.length_a   1.000
_cell.length_b   1.000
_cell.length_c   1.000
_cell.angle_alpha   90.00
_cell.angle_beta   90.00
_cell.angle_gamma   90.00
#
_symmetry.space_group_name_H-M   'P 1'
#
loop_
_entity.id
_entity.type
_entity.pdbx_description
1 polymer ?
#
loop_
_entity_poly.entity_id
_entity_poly.type
_entity_poly.pdbx_seq_one_letter_code
_entity_poly.pdbx_strand_id
1 'polypeptide(L)' 'ISSCKFSRIGCPWRGPNHERPEHESQCVHPHRSGADVMEALRDIDARTLEERRLYDNVFDLLSYEKITFN' A
#
# COMPACT_ATOMS: atom_id res chain seq x y z
N ILE A 1 -14.16 5.23 -3.12
CA ILE A 1 -13.64 3.85 -3.34
C ILE A 1 -13.30 3.26 -1.98
N SER A 2 -13.82 2.06 -1.70
CA SER A 2 -13.60 1.29 -0.47
C SER A 2 -12.65 0.12 -0.74
N SER A 3 -11.93 -0.33 0.29
CA SER A 3 -11.07 -1.52 0.25
C SER A 3 -11.71 -2.69 0.98
N CYS A 4 -11.28 -3.91 0.62
CA CYS A 4 -11.62 -5.13 1.34
C CYS A 4 -10.97 -5.13 2.74
N LYS A 5 -11.64 -5.68 3.77
CA LYS A 5 -11.03 -5.90 5.10
C LYS A 5 -9.74 -6.73 5.07
N PHE A 6 -9.59 -7.61 4.08
CA PHE A 6 -8.39 -8.43 3.87
C PHE A 6 -7.31 -7.73 3.04
N SER A 7 -7.46 -6.43 2.75
CA SER A 7 -6.42 -5.65 2.07
C SER A 7 -5.08 -5.66 2.80
N ARG A 8 -5.09 -5.79 4.12
CA ARG A 8 -3.88 -5.91 4.96
C ARG A 8 -3.05 -7.16 4.70
N ILE A 9 -3.64 -8.20 4.12
CA ILE A 9 -2.95 -9.46 3.77
C ILE A 9 -2.81 -9.62 2.25
N GLY A 10 -2.88 -8.51 1.51
CA GLY A 10 -2.61 -8.49 0.07
C GLY A 10 -3.83 -8.50 -0.84
N CYS A 11 -5.07 -8.41 -0.33
CA CYS A 11 -6.23 -8.30 -1.23
C CYS A 11 -6.20 -6.99 -2.03
N PRO A 12 -6.11 -7.03 -3.37
CA PRO A 12 -5.99 -5.84 -4.20
C PRO A 12 -7.34 -5.14 -4.45
N TRP A 13 -8.45 -5.72 -3.99
CA TRP A 13 -9.79 -5.23 -4.30
C TRP A 13 -10.02 -3.79 -3.83
N ARG A 14 -10.56 -2.99 -4.74
CA ARG A 14 -10.97 -1.59 -4.57
C ARG A 14 -12.24 -1.39 -5.38
N GLY A 15 -13.31 -0.93 -4.74
CA GLY A 15 -14.60 -0.77 -5.41
C GLY A 15 -15.59 0.12 -4.67
N PRO A 16 -16.83 0.24 -5.17
CA PRO A 16 -17.93 0.88 -4.47
C PRO A 16 -18.22 0.24 -3.11
N ASN A 17 -18.69 1.03 -2.14
CA ASN A 17 -18.93 0.53 -0.79
C ASN A 17 -20.03 -0.55 -0.72
N HIS A 18 -20.99 -0.52 -1.65
CA HIS A 18 -22.09 -1.47 -1.71
C HIS A 18 -21.69 -2.84 -2.28
N GLU A 19 -20.61 -2.91 -3.08
CA GLU A 19 -20.03 -4.17 -3.59
C GLU A 19 -19.07 -4.83 -2.60
N ARG A 20 -18.63 -4.08 -1.57
CA ARG A 20 -17.67 -4.56 -0.57
C ARG A 20 -18.15 -5.80 0.18
N PRO A 21 -19.39 -5.87 0.71
CA PRO A 21 -19.85 -7.05 1.46
C PRO A 21 -19.89 -8.31 0.59
N GLU A 22 -20.32 -8.17 -0.67
CA GLU A 22 -20.35 -9.27 -1.64
C GLU A 22 -18.94 -9.81 -1.89
N HIS A 23 -17.99 -8.93 -2.21
CA HIS A 23 -16.60 -9.32 -2.38
C HIS A 23 -16.02 -9.98 -1.11
N GLU A 24 -16.26 -9.40 0.07
CA GLU A 24 -15.72 -9.93 1.32
C GLU A 24 -16.24 -11.34 1.64
N SER A 25 -17.45 -11.68 1.21
CA SER A 25 -18.01 -13.03 1.35
C SER A 25 -17.33 -14.06 0.43
N GLN A 26 -16.74 -13.62 -0.67
CA GLN A 26 -16.11 -14.46 -1.70
C GLN A 26 -14.58 -14.29 -1.74
N CYS A 27 -14.01 -13.58 -0.77
CA CYS A 27 -12.59 -13.25 -0.79
C CYS A 27 -11.74 -14.50 -0.49
N VAL A 28 -10.79 -14.80 -1.37
CA VAL A 28 -9.89 -15.96 -1.24
C VAL A 28 -8.75 -15.75 -0.26
N HIS A 29 -8.40 -14.49 0.04
CA HIS A 29 -7.26 -14.11 0.88
C HIS A 29 -7.29 -14.65 2.32
N PRO A 30 -8.43 -14.71 3.04
CA PRO A 30 -8.48 -15.37 4.35
C PRO A 30 -8.10 -16.86 4.33
N HIS A 31 -8.15 -17.52 3.18
CA HIS A 31 -7.83 -18.95 3.04
C HIS A 31 -6.44 -19.21 2.44
N ARG A 32 -5.66 -18.16 2.16
CA ARG A 32 -4.28 -18.30 1.67
C ARG A 32 -3.34 -18.77 2.76
N SER A 33 -2.28 -19.47 2.37
CA SER A 33 -1.26 -19.91 3.33
C SER A 33 -0.48 -18.73 3.87
N GLY A 34 0.13 -18.89 5.04
CA GLY A 34 1.03 -17.87 5.60
C GLY A 34 2.18 -17.53 4.65
N ALA A 35 2.69 -18.50 3.87
CA ALA A 35 3.75 -18.26 2.89
C ALA A 35 3.29 -17.30 1.78
N ASP A 36 2.10 -17.52 1.23
CA ASP A 36 1.52 -16.66 0.18
C ASP A 36 1.26 -15.24 0.69
N VAL A 37 0.82 -15.12 1.95
CA VAL A 37 0.61 -13.81 2.60
C VAL A 37 1.94 -13.09 2.81
N MET A 38 2.97 -13.80 3.27
CA MET A 38 4.29 -13.20 3.48
C MET A 38 4.94 -12.72 2.18
N GLU A 39 4.73 -13.42 1.08
CA GLU A 39 5.15 -12.94 -0.25
C GLU A 39 4.43 -11.64 -0.62
N ALA A 40 3.11 -11.61 -0.53
CA ALA A 40 2.33 -10.40 -0.82
C ALA A 40 2.70 -9.21 0.09
N LEU A 41 3.03 -9.46 1.35
CA LEU A 41 3.47 -8.42 2.29
C LEU A 41 4.83 -7.83 1.90
N ARG A 42 5.76 -8.64 1.40
CA ARG A 42 7.08 -8.13 0.95
C ARG A 42 6.95 -7.14 -0.19
N ASP A 43 6.05 -7.38 -1.13
CA ASP A 43 5.80 -6.47 -2.25
C ASP A 43 5.19 -5.14 -1.76
N ILE A 44 4.29 -5.22 -0.76
CA ILE A 44 3.71 -4.03 -0.13
C ILE A 44 4.80 -3.21 0.58
N ASP A 45 5.65 -3.87 1.37
CA ASP A 45 6.74 -3.23 2.10
C ASP A 45 7.75 -2.58 1.14
N ALA A 46 8.08 -3.25 0.04
CA ALA A 46 8.96 -2.72 -1.00
C ALA A 46 8.39 -1.44 -1.62
N ARG A 47 7.10 -1.43 -1.97
CA ARG A 47 6.43 -0.24 -2.52
C ARG A 47 6.39 0.89 -1.49
N THR A 48 6.06 0.61 -0.24
CA THR A 48 6.03 1.63 0.83
C THR A 48 7.42 2.21 1.10
N LEU A 49 8.48 1.39 1.01
CA LEU A 49 9.85 1.88 1.12
C LEU A 49 10.21 2.81 -0.05
N GLU A 50 9.81 2.46 -1.27
CA GLU A 50 10.02 3.29 -2.46
C GLU A 50 9.28 4.64 -2.38
N GLU A 51 8.00 4.61 -1.98
CA GLU A 51 7.20 5.83 -1.75
C GLU A 51 7.87 6.73 -0.70
N ARG A 52 8.37 6.14 0.40
CA ARG A 52 9.09 6.89 1.43
C ARG A 52 10.37 7.53 0.89
N ARG A 53 11.17 6.81 0.11
CA ARG A 53 12.38 7.36 -0.53
C ARG A 53 12.06 8.53 -1.45
N LEU A 54 10.95 8.47 -2.17
CA LEU A 54 10.50 9.59 -3.00
C LEU A 54 10.20 10.83 -2.15
N TYR A 55 9.49 10.66 -1.04
CA TYR A 55 9.25 11.77 -0.10
C TYR A 55 10.55 12.31 0.51
N ASP A 56 11.45 11.43 0.95
CA ASP A 56 12.74 11.83 1.51
C ASP A 56 13.55 12.65 0.49
N ASN A 57 13.62 12.21 -0.78
CA ASN A 57 14.27 12.95 -1.86
C ASN A 57 13.63 14.33 -2.12
N VAL A 58 12.30 14.42 -2.08
CA VAL A 58 11.59 15.71 -2.24
C VAL A 58 11.93 16.64 -1.07
N PHE A 59 11.90 16.13 0.16
CA PHE A 59 12.26 16.92 1.34
C PHE A 59 13.71 17.40 1.28
N ASP A 60 14.63 16.53 0.87
CA ASP A 60 16.04 16.90 0.70
C ASP A 60 16.19 18.04 -0.32
N LEU A 61 15.60 17.91 -1.51
CA LEU A 61 15.64 18.96 -2.55
C LEU A 61 15.05 20.29 -2.07
N LEU A 62 13.90 20.26 -1.40
CA LEU A 62 13.26 21.47 -0.85
C LEU A 62 14.05 22.06 0.32
N SER A 63 14.80 21.24 1.07
CA SER A 63 15.65 21.73 2.16
C SER A 63 16.87 22.52 1.66
N TYR A 64 17.34 22.23 0.43
CA TYR A 64 18.45 22.95 -0.21
C TYR A 64 18.05 24.34 -0.73
N GLU A 65 16.76 24.66 -0.90
CA GLU A 65 16.30 26.00 -1.32
C GLU A 65 16.50 27.11 -0.26
N LYS A 66 17.11 26.80 0.89
CA LYS A 66 17.44 27.79 1.94
C LYS A 66 18.93 28.17 2.07
N ILE A 67 19.78 27.85 1.10
CA ILE A 67 21.18 28.31 1.12
C ILE A 67 21.65 28.77 -0.27
N THR A 68 21.10 29.88 -0.79
CA THR A 68 21.86 30.85 -1.63
C THR A 68 21.01 32.09 -1.90
N PHE A 69 21.17 33.11 -1.05
CA PHE A 69 21.16 34.50 -1.50
C PHE A 69 22.46 35.12 -0.97
N ASN A 70 23.48 35.15 -1.81
CA ASN A 70 24.62 36.06 -1.69
C ASN A 70 24.67 36.85 -3.00
#